data_AF-K1PCV6-F1
#
_entry.id   AF-K1PCV6-F1
#
_cell.length_a   1.000
_cell.length_b   1.000
_cell.length_c   1.000
_cell.angle_alpha   90.00
_cell.angle_beta   90.00
_cell.angle_gamma   90.00
#
_symmetry.space_group_name_H-M   'P 1'
#
loop_
_entity.id
_entity.type
_entity.pdbx_description
1 polymer ?
#
loop_
_entity_poly.entity_id
_entity_poly.type
_entity_poly.pdbx_seq_one_letter_code
_entity_poly.pdbx_strand_id
1 'polypeptide(L)'
;MTNRKFFVGGNWKMNGNKQSIDGIADFLKTGPLDPNTEVVVSPPACYLGYTRQKVDPKIGVAAQNCYKVSSGAFTGDISLSNFCHRVLTLCTAFQTIAGDSLSVNLC
;
A
#
# COMPACT_ATOMS: atom_id res chain seq x y z
N MET A 1 -1.79 -27.30 12.64
CA MET A 1 -2.37 -26.29 11.73
C MET A 1 -1.43 -25.10 11.71
N THR A 2 -0.87 -24.75 10.56
CA THR A 2 -0.05 -23.54 10.41
C THR A 2 -0.90 -22.32 10.71
N ASN A 3 -0.60 -21.62 11.79
CA ASN A 3 -1.37 -20.47 12.27
C ASN A 3 -1.18 -19.31 11.28
N ARG A 4 -2.21 -18.97 10.50
CA ARG A 4 -2.17 -17.82 9.58
C ARG A 4 -2.40 -16.55 10.38
N LYS A 5 -1.48 -15.60 10.27
CA LYS A 5 -1.63 -14.29 10.92
C LYS A 5 -2.83 -13.57 10.29
N PHE A 6 -3.71 -13.00 11.11
CA PHE A 6 -4.84 -12.24 10.59
C PHE A 6 -4.31 -10.98 9.88
N PHE A 7 -4.80 -10.68 8.69
CA PHE A 7 -4.27 -9.60 7.84
C PHE A 7 -5.35 -8.58 7.52
N VAL A 8 -5.06 -7.31 7.74
CA VAL A 8 -5.95 -6.18 7.43
C VAL A 8 -5.23 -5.19 6.52
N GLY A 9 -5.75 -5.03 5.30
CA GLY A 9 -5.25 -4.09 4.31
C GLY A 9 -6.18 -2.89 4.12
N GLY A 10 -5.65 -1.68 4.28
CA GLY A 10 -6.36 -0.44 4.01
C GLY A 10 -5.94 0.20 2.69
N ASN A 11 -6.68 -0.06 1.60
CA ASN A 11 -6.46 0.60 0.31
C ASN A 11 -7.17 1.97 0.27
N TRP A 12 -6.40 3.07 0.30
CA TRP A 12 -6.96 4.43 0.31
C TRP A 12 -7.43 4.88 -1.06
N LYS A 13 -7.15 4.11 -2.12
CA LYS A 13 -7.42 4.45 -3.52
C LYS A 13 -6.84 5.84 -3.83
N MET A 14 -7.52 6.62 -4.68
CA MET A 14 -7.14 8.00 -4.99
C MET A 14 -7.74 8.99 -3.98
N ASN A 15 -7.53 8.78 -2.68
CA ASN A 15 -8.03 9.67 -1.62
C ASN A 15 -6.94 10.07 -0.63
N GLY A 16 -7.09 11.27 -0.08
CA GLY A 16 -6.27 11.79 1.02
C GLY A 16 -5.40 12.98 0.63
N ASN A 17 -5.04 13.74 1.66
CA ASN A 17 -4.03 14.81 1.65
C ASN A 17 -3.14 14.66 2.88
N LYS A 18 -2.09 15.48 3.02
CA LYS A 18 -1.15 15.35 4.14
C LYS A 18 -1.83 15.43 5.51
N GLN A 19 -2.83 16.31 5.66
CA GLN A 19 -3.57 16.50 6.91
C GLN A 19 -4.41 15.26 7.25
N SER A 20 -5.12 14.67 6.29
CA SER A 20 -5.89 13.45 6.54
C SER A 20 -4.98 12.27 6.84
N ILE A 21 -3.81 12.20 6.21
CA ILE A 21 -2.81 11.15 6.46
C ILE A 21 -2.26 11.26 7.88
N ASP A 22 -1.99 12.48 8.36
CA ASP A 22 -1.56 12.70 9.75
C ASP A 22 -2.62 12.22 10.74
N GLY A 23 -3.90 12.58 10.51
CA GLY A 23 -5.00 12.12 11.34
C GLY A 23 -5.14 10.60 11.37
N ILE A 24 -5.00 9.93 10.22
CA ILE A 24 -5.01 8.47 10.14
C ILE A 24 -3.81 7.87 10.88
N ALA A 25 -2.61 8.44 10.71
CA ALA A 25 -1.41 7.95 11.37
C ALA A 25 -1.51 8.04 12.90
N ASP A 26 -2.08 9.13 13.42
CA ASP A 26 -2.26 9.32 14.86
C ASP A 26 -3.37 8.43 15.42
N PHE A 27 -4.45 8.22 14.66
CA PHE A 27 -5.46 7.22 14.99
C PHE A 27 -4.85 5.80 15.07
N LEU A 28 -4.01 5.43 14.11
CA LEU A 28 -3.37 4.12 14.07
C LEU A 28 -2.34 3.91 15.20
N LYS A 29 -1.73 4.98 15.72
CA LYS A 29 -0.84 4.91 16.90
C LYS A 29 -1.60 4.69 18.20
N THR A 30 -2.82 5.24 18.31
CA THR A 30 -3.61 5.24 19.55
C THR A 30 -4.59 4.07 19.63
N GLY A 31 -5.03 3.54 18.48
CA GLY A 31 -5.98 2.45 18.42
C GLY A 31 -5.43 1.12 18.97
N PRO A 32 -6.29 0.26 19.55
CA PRO A 32 -5.88 -1.07 19.98
C PRO A 32 -5.60 -1.93 18.75
N LEU A 33 -4.31 -2.05 18.39
CA LEU A 33 -3.86 -2.99 17.36
C LEU A 33 -3.52 -4.32 18.03
N ASP A 34 -4.27 -5.38 17.70
CA ASP A 34 -3.96 -6.74 18.14
C ASP A 34 -2.56 -7.13 17.60
N PRO A 35 -1.60 -7.52 18.47
CA PRO A 35 -0.27 -7.97 18.06
C PRO A 35 -0.28 -9.13 17.06
N ASN A 36 -1.36 -9.93 17.06
CA ASN A 36 -1.57 -11.06 16.16
C ASN A 36 -2.16 -10.66 14.81
N THR A 37 -2.44 -9.37 14.58
CA THR A 37 -2.90 -8.83 13.31
C THR A 37 -1.76 -8.12 12.57
N GLU A 38 -1.59 -8.43 11.29
CA GLU A 38 -0.76 -7.65 10.37
C GLU A 38 -1.60 -6.57 9.72
N VAL A 39 -1.17 -5.31 9.86
CA VAL A 39 -1.87 -4.15 9.30
C VAL A 39 -0.99 -3.53 8.22
N VAL A 40 -1.58 -3.31 7.04
CA VAL A 40 -0.92 -2.66 5.90
C VAL A 40 -1.81 -1.54 5.37
N VAL A 41 -1.24 -0.36 5.14
CA VAL A 41 -1.93 0.76 4.49
C VAL A 41 -1.36 1.02 3.10
N SER A 42 -2.22 1.38 2.16
CA SER A 42 -1.84 1.64 0.77
C SER A 42 -2.32 3.03 0.33
N PRO A 43 -1.49 4.08 0.50
CA PRO A 43 -1.80 5.44 0.07
C PRO A 43 -1.65 5.64 -1.45
N PRO A 44 -2.15 6.75 -2.01
CA PRO A 44 -1.77 7.19 -3.34
C PRO A 44 -0.25 7.29 -3.48
N ALA A 45 0.28 6.99 -4.68
CA ALA A 45 1.73 6.87 -4.90
C ALA A 45 2.54 8.12 -4.49
N CYS A 46 1.98 9.32 -4.72
CA CYS A 46 2.60 10.59 -4.35
C CYS A 46 2.79 10.77 -2.82
N TYR A 47 2.07 10.00 -2.00
CA TYR A 47 2.15 10.07 -0.55
C TYR A 47 2.87 8.89 0.10
N LEU A 48 3.38 7.91 -0.66
CA LEU A 48 4.03 6.72 -0.09
C LEU A 48 5.17 7.06 0.88
N GLY A 49 6.08 7.95 0.46
CA GLY A 49 7.18 8.41 1.32
C GLY A 49 6.68 9.16 2.56
N TYR A 50 5.67 10.01 2.40
CA TYR A 50 5.09 10.77 3.51
C TYR A 50 4.41 9.86 4.53
N THR A 51 3.57 8.93 4.07
CA THR A 51 2.88 7.96 4.92
C THR A 51 3.87 7.10 5.68
N ARG A 52 4.95 6.63 5.04
CA ARG A 52 5.97 5.81 5.71
C ARG A 52 6.65 6.55 6.86
N GLN A 53 6.90 7.85 6.72
CA GLN A 53 7.48 8.68 7.78
C GLN A 53 6.53 8.92 8.95
N LYS A 54 5.21 8.86 8.73
CA LYS A 54 4.20 9.20 9.74
C LYS A 54 3.63 8.00 10.49
N VAL A 55 3.47 6.87 9.81
CA VAL A 55 2.88 5.65 10.39
C VAL A 55 3.92 4.82 11.13
N ASP A 56 3.51 4.19 12.23
CA ASP A 56 4.35 3.33 13.06
C ASP A 56 5.05 2.24 12.20
N PRO A 57 6.36 1.97 12.39
CA PRO A 57 7.09 0.94 11.66
C PRO A 57 6.45 -0.46 11.70
N LYS A 58 5.64 -0.78 12.72
CA LYS A 58 4.87 -2.03 12.83
C LYS A 58 3.77 -2.17 11.77
N ILE A 59 3.31 -1.04 11.22
CA ILE A 59 2.30 -0.99 10.17
C ILE A 59 3.01 -0.99 8.83
N GLY A 60 2.68 -1.92 7.95
CA GLY A 60 3.21 -1.98 6.59
C GLY A 60 2.69 -0.83 5.74
N VAL A 61 3.50 -0.34 4.81
CA VAL A 61 3.08 0.61 3.77
C VAL A 61 3.29 -0.06 2.43
N ALA A 62 2.25 -0.09 1.60
CA ALA A 62 2.29 -0.75 0.30
C ALA A 62 1.90 0.21 -0.82
N ALA A 63 2.54 0.10 -1.98
CA ALA A 63 2.09 0.80 -3.19
C ALA A 63 0.78 0.18 -3.71
N GLN A 64 -0.08 0.98 -4.34
CA GLN A 64 -1.34 0.48 -4.93
C GLN A 64 -1.14 -0.20 -6.28
N ASN A 65 -0.09 0.19 -7.01
CA ASN A 65 0.25 -0.34 -8.31
C ASN A 65 1.77 -0.29 -8.52
N CYS A 66 2.28 -1.16 -9.39
CA CYS A 66 3.65 -1.13 -9.87
C CYS A 66 3.76 -1.77 -11.26
N TYR A 67 4.78 -1.38 -12.01
CA TYR A 67 5.09 -1.97 -13.29
C TYR A 67 5.99 -3.21 -13.16
N LYS A 68 5.84 -4.14 -14.11
CA LYS A 68 6.46 -5.47 -14.08
C LYS A 68 7.97 -5.48 -14.32
N VAL A 69 8.53 -4.45 -14.93
CA VAL A 69 9.99 -4.34 -15.14
C VAL A 69 10.59 -3.29 -14.22
N SER A 70 11.88 -3.47 -13.89
CA SER A 70 12.61 -2.62 -12.95
C SER A 70 12.81 -1.18 -13.42
N SER A 71 12.94 -0.96 -14.73
CA SER A 71 13.14 0.36 -15.33
C SER A 71 12.91 0.33 -16.84
N GLY A 72 12.72 1.50 -17.45
CA GLY A 72 12.60 1.66 -18.91
C GLY A 72 11.76 2.89 -19.29
N ALA A 73 11.40 2.99 -20.55
CA ALA A 73 10.60 4.10 -21.10
C ALA A 73 9.09 3.95 -20.77
N PHE A 74 8.76 3.88 -19.48
CA PHE A 74 7.40 3.74 -18.95
C PHE A 74 7.01 5.01 -18.21
N THR A 75 6.78 6.09 -18.96
CA THR A 75 6.50 7.41 -18.40
C THR A 75 5.22 7.38 -17.55
N GLY A 76 5.35 7.77 -16.28
CA GLY A 76 4.24 7.82 -15.32
C GLY A 76 4.03 6.55 -14.50
N ASP A 77 4.67 5.45 -14.87
CA ASP A 77 4.66 4.20 -14.11
C ASP A 77 5.76 4.16 -13.04
N ILE A 78 5.58 3.29 -12.05
CA ILE A 78 6.54 3.11 -10.96
C ILE A 78 6.93 1.64 -10.88
N SER A 79 8.23 1.35 -10.89
CA SER A 79 8.73 -0.02 -10.80
C SER A 79 8.76 -0.56 -9.37
N LEU A 80 8.74 -1.88 -9.24
CA LEU A 80 8.90 -2.59 -7.96
C LEU A 80 10.18 -2.21 -7.21
N SER A 81 11.30 -1.97 -7.92
CA SER A 81 12.59 -1.63 -7.29
C SER A 81 12.58 -0.29 -6.59
N ASN A 82 11.67 0.62 -6.94
CA ASN A 82 11.52 1.91 -6.29
C ASN A 82 10.76 1.81 -4.95
N PHE A 83 10.22 0.64 -4.61
CA PHE A 83 9.44 0.44 -3.40
C PHE A 83 10.04 -0.62 -2.48
N CYS A 84 9.98 -0.32 -1.18
CA CYS A 84 10.38 -1.25 -0.14
C CYS A 84 9.17 -2.11 0.26
N HIS A 85 9.26 -3.41 -0.04
CA HIS A 85 8.54 -4.54 0.55
C HIS A 85 7.15 -4.97 0.09
N ARG A 86 6.15 -4.13 -0.23
CA ARG A 86 4.81 -4.66 -0.60
C ARG A 86 4.06 -3.81 -1.64
N VAL A 87 3.36 -4.46 -2.56
CA VAL A 87 2.41 -3.85 -3.52
C VAL A 87 1.06 -4.53 -3.37
N LEU A 88 0.00 -3.73 -3.22
CA LEU A 88 -1.37 -4.18 -3.02
C LEU A 88 -2.13 -4.13 -4.35
N THR A 89 -1.76 -5.01 -5.29
CA THR A 89 -2.35 -5.11 -6.63
C THR A 89 -3.69 -5.87 -6.64
N LEU A 90 -4.58 -5.56 -5.69
CA LEU A 90 -5.87 -6.23 -5.53
C LEU A 90 -7.06 -5.31 -5.83
N CYS A 91 -6.82 -4.13 -6.41
CA CYS A 91 -7.91 -3.22 -6.77
C CYS A 91 -8.53 -3.65 -8.11
N THR A 92 -9.66 -4.37 -8.07
CA THR A 92 -10.48 -4.69 -9.25
C THR A 92 -10.88 -3.44 -10.04
N ALA A 93 -11.05 -2.29 -9.39
CA ALA A 93 -11.35 -1.04 -10.08
C ALA A 93 -10.24 -0.59 -11.03
N PHE A 94 -8.97 -0.88 -10.72
CA PHE A 94 -7.87 -0.59 -11.65
C PHE A 94 -7.93 -1.53 -12.87
N GLN A 95 -8.15 -2.82 -12.64
CA GLN A 95 -8.29 -3.81 -13.72
C GLN A 95 -9.46 -3.48 -14.66
N THR A 96 -10.60 -3.02 -14.12
CA THR A 96 -11.77 -2.64 -14.92
C THR A 96 -11.57 -1.34 -15.70
N ILE A 97 -10.95 -0.30 -15.10
CA ILE A 97 -10.86 1.03 -15.71
C ILE A 97 -9.63 1.16 -16.60
N ALA A 98 -8.48 0.65 -16.17
CA ALA A 98 -7.21 0.75 -16.90
C ALA A 98 -7.02 -0.37 -17.93
N GLY A 99 -7.93 -1.37 -17.97
CA GLY A 99 -7.85 -2.50 -18.89
C GLY A 99 -6.68 -3.44 -18.60
N ASP A 100 -6.16 -3.41 -17.38
CA ASP A 100 -4.96 -4.16 -17.03
C ASP A 100 -5.29 -5.60 -16.62
N SER A 101 -4.66 -6.57 -17.30
CA SER A 101 -4.76 -8.01 -17.01
C SER A 101 -3.63 -8.48 -16.07
N LEU A 102 -2.70 -7.60 -15.71
CA LEU A 102 -1.55 -7.93 -14.89
C LEU A 102 -1.98 -8.20 -13.44
N SER A 103 -1.84 -9.47 -13.05
CA SER A 103 -1.90 -9.92 -11.66
C SER A 103 -0.48 -9.89 -11.10
N VAL A 104 -0.06 -8.74 -10.56
CA VAL A 104 1.21 -8.66 -9.83
C VAL A 104 0.97 -9.22 -8.43
N ASN A 105 1.36 -10.47 -8.22
CA ASN A 105 1.15 -11.19 -6.96
C ASN A 105 1.78 -10.46 -5.77
N LEU A 106 1.05 -10.40 -4.65
CA LEU A 106 1.61 -10.06 -3.35
C LEU A 106 2.83 -10.96 -3.10
N CYS A 107 4.00 -10.37 -2.92
CA CYS A 107 5.04 -10.96 -2.07
C CYS A 107 4.81 -10.45 -0.63
#